data_AF-A0A094PZN8-F1
#
_entry.id   AF-A0A094PZN8-F1
#
_cell.length_a   1.000
_cell.length_b   1.000
_cell.length_c   1.000
_cell.angle_alpha   90.00
_cell.angle_beta   90.00
_cell.angle_gamma   90.00
#
_symmetry.space_group_name_H-M   'P 1'
#
loop_
_entity.id
_entity.type
_entity.pdbx_description
1 polymer ?
#
loop_
_entity_poly.entity_id
_entity_poly.type
_entity_poly.pdbx_seq_one_letter_code
_entity_poly.pdbx_strand_id
1 'polypeptide(L)'
;MTASTNARRGGRAARNALRAAPLTEDIKPVRPGMPAGRYKPLTDAEVLKIHEAAINVLENIGIADAIPSTLEYLLPKGCKLDENGRLLFPRSLIEHTLEIAGRNFPLYAQDPQYDMEPWGTNTYFGTAGAAVYIADYETGEYRESVSQDAYDIARIVDKMEHLHFYQRAVVPRDIPEASAMDINTCYLSVSGTTKHVGTSWVHPDHLEASLKMLHEIAGGEDKWRARPFVSQSNCFVVPPLKFASDACKCLEVAVHGGMPVLLLSAGQAGATAPAAIAGALVQQVAECLAGLAYVNAIKPGAPAIFGLWCFVSDLRSGAMSGGSPEQVLLSAASAQMAQFYNLTGGTSSGISDAKYPDAQSGSEKGINHALVGNAGMNLIYEAAGMHGSLLGYSYEGIILDNDTIGSVQRTIKGIEVTDESLSIETMRAQCIGGPGHYLGAEQTLRIMQSEYLYPAIGDRLSSKEWKEVGKPAIYDVAHKKVREILDNHYPDHISESMDANIRSYLDIRLPREKMVNPNLIIA
;
A
#
# COMPACT_ATOMS: atom_id res chain seq x y z
N MET A 1 -7.51 35.32 58.66
CA MET A 1 -7.29 35.58 57.22
C MET A 1 -6.21 34.65 56.71
N THR A 2 -6.60 33.55 56.07
CA THR A 2 -5.67 32.61 55.43
C THR A 2 -6.12 32.46 53.98
N ALA A 3 -5.38 33.11 53.08
CA ALA A 3 -5.62 33.06 51.65
C ALA A 3 -5.12 31.72 51.09
N SER A 4 -6.05 30.91 50.59
CA SER A 4 -5.79 29.70 49.82
C SER A 4 -5.38 30.10 48.40
N THR A 5 -4.16 29.74 48.01
CA THR A 5 -3.59 30.02 46.69
C THR A 5 -4.06 29.00 45.66
N ASN A 6 -4.86 29.48 44.71
CA ASN A 6 -5.51 28.71 43.65
C ASN A 6 -4.57 28.46 42.44
N ALA A 7 -3.38 27.88 42.68
CA ALA A 7 -2.31 27.80 41.67
C ALA A 7 -1.93 26.34 41.29
N ARG A 8 -2.87 25.52 40.80
CA ARG A 8 -2.53 24.16 40.29
C ARG A 8 -3.27 23.66 39.04
N ARG A 9 -4.27 24.39 38.50
CA ARG A 9 -5.05 23.91 37.34
C ARG A 9 -4.49 24.28 35.96
N GLY A 10 -3.78 25.42 35.83
CA GLY A 10 -3.29 25.91 34.53
C GLY A 10 -2.13 25.10 33.91
N GLY A 11 -1.22 24.57 34.72
CA GLY A 11 -0.01 23.89 34.22
C GLY A 11 -0.27 22.52 33.58
N ARG A 12 -1.33 21.80 33.99
CA ARG A 12 -1.71 20.51 33.35
C ARG A 12 -2.38 20.75 32.00
N ALA A 13 -3.26 21.75 31.91
CA ALA A 13 -3.89 22.13 30.65
C ALA A 13 -2.86 22.68 29.64
N ALA A 14 -1.93 23.53 30.07
CA ALA A 14 -0.86 24.04 29.22
C ALA A 14 0.11 22.94 28.75
N ARG A 15 0.48 21.99 29.63
CA ARG A 15 1.28 20.81 29.24
C ARG A 15 0.52 19.85 28.33
N ASN A 16 -0.79 19.69 28.52
CA ASN A 16 -1.63 18.90 27.62
C ASN A 16 -1.75 19.58 26.24
N ALA A 17 -1.87 20.91 26.20
CA ALA A 17 -1.92 21.69 24.95
C ALA A 17 -0.57 21.68 24.20
N LEU A 18 0.55 21.82 24.91
CA LEU A 18 1.91 21.69 24.33
C LEU A 18 2.18 20.26 23.83
N ARG A 19 1.59 19.24 24.45
CA ARG A 19 1.67 17.83 23.99
C ARG A 19 0.70 17.50 22.86
N ALA A 20 -0.34 18.31 22.67
CA ALA A 20 -1.30 18.20 21.57
C ALA A 20 -0.85 18.96 20.31
N ALA A 21 0.21 19.77 20.41
CA ALA A 21 0.81 20.40 19.24
C ALA A 21 1.45 19.33 18.34
N PRO A 22 1.32 19.43 17.00
CA PRO A 22 1.95 18.50 16.08
C PRO A 22 3.46 18.43 16.32
N LEU A 23 3.99 17.21 16.42
CA LEU A 23 5.44 16.99 16.44
C LEU A 23 6.01 17.33 15.07
N THR A 24 7.22 17.89 15.05
CA THR A 24 8.00 17.99 13.82
C THR A 24 8.39 16.59 13.34
N GLU A 25 8.50 16.39 12.03
CA GLU A 25 8.76 15.07 11.41
C GLU A 25 10.03 14.39 11.93
N ASP A 26 11.05 15.16 12.30
CA ASP A 26 12.31 14.66 12.85
C ASP A 26 12.18 14.05 14.26
N ILE A 27 11.15 14.44 15.01
CA ILE A 27 10.89 13.98 16.37
C ILE A 27 9.92 12.79 16.39
N LYS A 28 9.13 12.59 15.32
CA LYS A 28 8.14 11.52 15.29
C LYS A 28 8.80 10.13 15.48
N PRO A 29 8.17 9.24 16.26
CA PRO A 29 8.73 7.91 16.53
C PRO A 29 8.77 7.00 15.31
N VAL A 30 7.92 7.27 14.30
CA VAL A 30 7.83 6.54 13.03
C VAL A 30 7.54 7.55 11.92
N ARG A 31 7.95 7.22 10.69
CA ARG A 31 7.78 8.07 9.49
C ARG A 31 7.67 7.20 8.25
N PRO A 32 7.15 7.69 7.11
CA PRO A 32 7.15 6.93 5.87
C PRO A 32 8.55 6.43 5.48
N GLY A 33 8.65 5.23 4.90
CA GLY A 33 9.90 4.72 4.36
C GLY A 33 10.92 4.25 5.40
N MET A 34 10.47 3.78 6.58
CA MET A 34 11.37 3.22 7.59
C MET A 34 12.20 2.05 7.01
N PRO A 35 13.53 2.05 7.19
CA PRO A 35 14.38 0.96 6.71
C PRO A 35 14.17 -0.30 7.56
N ALA A 36 13.81 -1.41 6.91
CA ALA A 36 13.54 -2.71 7.52
C ALA A 36 14.53 -3.79 7.03
N GLY A 37 14.08 -5.04 6.91
CA GLY A 37 14.87 -6.16 6.35
C GLY A 37 15.59 -7.03 7.38
N ARG A 38 15.22 -6.94 8.66
CA ARG A 38 15.82 -7.76 9.74
C ARG A 38 15.20 -9.16 9.83
N TYR A 39 13.94 -9.30 9.42
CA TYR A 39 13.29 -10.61 9.38
C TYR A 39 13.53 -11.27 8.02
N LYS A 40 14.07 -12.50 8.02
CA LYS A 40 14.41 -13.26 6.82
C LYS A 40 13.82 -14.67 6.94
N PRO A 41 12.67 -14.98 6.31
CA PRO A 41 12.10 -16.34 6.33
C PRO A 41 12.92 -17.36 5.51
N LEU A 42 13.78 -16.90 4.59
CA LEU A 42 14.68 -17.72 3.78
C LEU A 42 16.14 -17.42 4.11
N THR A 43 16.96 -18.46 4.12
CA THR A 43 18.43 -18.33 4.08
C THR A 43 18.91 -17.87 2.72
N ASP A 44 20.13 -17.31 2.65
CA ASP A 44 20.71 -16.85 1.38
C ASP A 44 20.83 -17.99 0.34
N ALA A 45 21.08 -19.23 0.79
CA ALA A 45 21.13 -20.39 -0.10
C ALA A 45 19.76 -20.77 -0.68
N GLU A 46 18.68 -20.58 0.09
CA GLU A 46 17.31 -20.82 -0.36
C GLU A 46 16.86 -19.75 -1.35
N VAL A 47 17.24 -18.48 -1.13
CA VAL A 47 17.01 -17.39 -2.09
C VAL A 47 17.63 -17.71 -3.45
N LEU A 48 18.90 -18.15 -3.46
CA LEU A 48 19.58 -18.58 -4.70
C LEU A 48 18.87 -19.76 -5.35
N LYS A 49 18.41 -20.74 -4.57
CA LYS A 49 17.68 -21.90 -5.09
C LYS A 49 16.36 -21.49 -5.75
N ILE A 50 15.65 -20.52 -5.20
CA ILE A 50 14.41 -19.97 -5.77
C ILE A 50 14.71 -19.24 -7.09
N HIS A 51 15.75 -18.40 -7.11
CA HIS A 51 16.18 -17.74 -8.34
C HIS A 51 16.52 -18.74 -9.45
N GLU A 52 17.36 -19.74 -9.16
CA GLU A 52 17.76 -20.75 -10.14
C GLU A 52 16.56 -21.56 -10.65
N ALA A 53 15.61 -21.89 -9.78
CA ALA A 53 14.39 -22.55 -10.18
C ALA A 53 13.51 -21.64 -11.07
N ALA A 54 13.41 -20.34 -10.76
CA ALA A 54 12.66 -19.40 -11.59
C ALA A 54 13.27 -19.23 -12.99
N ILE A 55 14.60 -19.19 -13.09
CA ILE A 55 15.29 -19.20 -14.39
C ILE A 55 15.00 -20.50 -15.14
N ASN A 56 15.07 -21.65 -14.46
CA ASN A 56 14.76 -22.94 -15.07
C ASN A 56 13.32 -23.01 -15.62
N VAL A 57 12.35 -22.46 -14.88
CA VAL A 57 10.95 -22.33 -15.34
C VAL A 57 10.89 -21.49 -16.62
N LEU A 58 11.55 -20.34 -16.66
CA LEU A 58 11.55 -19.47 -17.83
C LEU A 58 12.23 -20.07 -19.06
N GLU A 59 13.33 -20.80 -18.87
CA GLU A 59 14.10 -21.42 -19.96
C GLU A 59 13.40 -22.65 -20.56
N ASN A 60 12.74 -23.46 -19.72
CA ASN A 60 12.26 -24.80 -20.13
C ASN A 60 10.75 -24.94 -20.14
N ILE A 61 10.01 -24.06 -19.45
CA ILE A 61 8.54 -24.02 -19.46
C ILE A 61 8.05 -22.77 -20.18
N GLY A 62 8.63 -21.61 -19.90
CA GLY A 62 8.25 -20.33 -20.50
C GLY A 62 6.81 -19.89 -20.19
N ILE A 63 6.32 -18.91 -20.94
CA ILE A 63 4.99 -18.30 -20.75
C ILE A 63 4.17 -18.40 -22.04
N ALA A 64 2.92 -18.85 -21.92
CA ALA A 64 2.00 -18.98 -23.06
C ALA A 64 1.28 -17.67 -23.39
N ASP A 65 0.58 -17.66 -24.52
CA ASP A 65 -0.38 -16.62 -24.92
C ASP A 65 0.24 -15.22 -25.13
N ALA A 66 1.53 -15.17 -25.49
CA ALA A 66 2.21 -13.93 -25.87
C ALA A 66 1.52 -13.29 -27.09
N ILE A 67 1.14 -12.01 -26.97
CA ILE A 67 0.52 -11.26 -28.07
C ILE A 67 1.56 -10.91 -29.15
N PRO A 68 1.14 -10.60 -30.39
CA PRO A 68 2.08 -10.31 -31.48
C PRO A 68 3.14 -9.25 -31.13
N SER A 69 2.74 -8.13 -30.50
CA SER A 69 3.66 -7.09 -30.04
C SER A 69 4.69 -7.64 -29.04
N THR A 70 4.27 -8.47 -28.07
CA THR A 70 5.19 -9.13 -27.13
C THR A 70 6.26 -9.95 -27.85
N LEU A 71 5.88 -10.69 -28.90
CA LEU A 71 6.83 -11.46 -29.70
C LEU A 71 7.79 -10.56 -30.48
N GLU A 72 7.28 -9.46 -31.06
CA GLU A 72 8.09 -8.46 -31.77
C GLU A 72 9.16 -7.84 -30.86
N TYR A 73 8.83 -7.58 -29.59
CA TYR A 73 9.79 -7.05 -28.62
C TYR A 73 10.80 -8.10 -28.14
N LEU A 74 10.36 -9.34 -27.88
CA LEU A 74 11.17 -10.33 -27.14
C LEU A 74 11.94 -11.32 -28.03
N LEU A 75 11.43 -11.71 -29.20
CA LEU A 75 12.15 -12.63 -30.08
C LEU A 75 13.52 -12.07 -30.54
N PRO A 76 13.65 -10.78 -30.91
CA PRO A 76 14.96 -10.20 -31.24
C PRO A 76 15.94 -10.17 -30.05
N LYS A 77 15.44 -10.34 -28.82
CA LYS A 77 16.24 -10.38 -27.59
C LYS A 77 16.68 -11.80 -27.19
N GLY A 78 16.40 -12.80 -28.05
CA GLY A 78 16.84 -14.17 -27.88
C GLY A 78 15.78 -15.11 -27.29
N CYS A 79 14.58 -14.62 -26.97
CA CYS A 79 13.45 -15.50 -26.67
C CYS A 79 13.10 -16.37 -27.87
N LYS A 80 12.50 -17.53 -27.60
CA LYS A 80 12.07 -18.48 -28.64
C LYS A 80 10.69 -19.03 -28.31
N LEU A 81 9.91 -19.34 -29.33
CA LEU A 81 8.71 -20.13 -29.17
C LEU A 81 9.09 -21.62 -29.19
N ASP A 82 8.57 -22.38 -28.23
CA ASP A 82 8.63 -23.83 -28.25
C ASP A 82 7.62 -24.42 -29.25
N GLU A 83 7.58 -25.75 -29.35
CA GLU A 83 6.64 -26.47 -30.22
C GLU A 83 5.15 -26.26 -29.86
N ASN A 84 4.87 -25.82 -28.62
CA ASN A 84 3.53 -25.56 -28.11
C ASN A 84 3.17 -24.06 -28.13
N GLY A 85 4.02 -23.21 -28.71
CA GLY A 85 3.82 -21.76 -28.77
C GLY A 85 4.06 -21.03 -27.44
N ARG A 86 4.78 -21.64 -26.49
CA ARG A 86 5.21 -20.99 -25.25
C ARG A 86 6.48 -20.19 -25.51
N LEU A 87 6.51 -18.95 -25.02
CA LEU A 87 7.67 -18.08 -25.10
C LEU A 87 8.67 -18.45 -24.00
N LEU A 88 9.81 -19.01 -24.42
CA LEU A 88 10.94 -19.36 -23.57
C LEU A 88 11.90 -18.15 -23.47
N PHE A 89 12.45 -17.92 -22.29
CA PHE A 89 13.38 -16.82 -22.03
C PHE A 89 14.75 -17.40 -21.67
N PRO A 90 15.81 -17.12 -22.44
CA PRO A 90 17.15 -17.59 -22.09
C PRO A 90 17.66 -16.88 -20.83
N ARG A 91 18.44 -17.59 -20.00
CA ARG A 91 19.09 -17.00 -18.81
C ARG A 91 19.81 -15.68 -19.10
N SER A 92 20.56 -15.63 -20.19
CA SER A 92 21.33 -14.45 -20.57
C SER A 92 20.46 -13.20 -20.78
N LEU A 93 19.22 -13.37 -21.27
CA LEU A 93 18.28 -12.25 -21.38
C LEU A 93 17.82 -11.76 -20.01
N ILE A 94 17.51 -12.69 -19.09
CA ILE A 94 17.06 -12.32 -17.75
C ILE A 94 18.19 -11.66 -16.95
N GLU A 95 19.40 -12.20 -17.02
CA GLU A 95 20.59 -11.59 -16.40
C GLU A 95 20.85 -10.19 -16.97
N HIS A 96 20.85 -10.03 -18.29
CA HIS A 96 20.98 -8.72 -18.92
C HIS A 96 19.86 -7.74 -18.52
N THR A 97 18.61 -8.23 -18.45
CA THR A 97 17.47 -7.43 -18.01
C THR A 97 17.67 -6.92 -16.59
N LEU A 98 18.15 -7.77 -15.68
CA LEU A 98 18.45 -7.38 -14.30
C LEU A 98 19.57 -6.34 -14.23
N GLU A 99 20.55 -6.37 -15.13
CA GLU A 99 21.60 -5.35 -15.20
C GLU A 99 21.06 -3.97 -15.61
N ILE A 100 20.14 -3.92 -16.58
CA ILE A 100 19.64 -2.66 -17.17
C ILE A 100 18.33 -2.15 -16.56
N ALA A 101 17.69 -2.95 -15.70
CA ALA A 101 16.40 -2.60 -15.10
C ALA A 101 16.44 -1.24 -14.40
N GLY A 102 15.34 -0.49 -14.47
CA GLY A 102 15.18 0.76 -13.73
C GLY A 102 15.29 0.51 -12.22
N ARG A 103 16.12 1.30 -11.54
CA ARG A 103 16.38 1.21 -10.09
C ARG A 103 16.29 2.57 -9.45
N ASN A 104 15.98 2.61 -8.15
CA ASN A 104 15.96 3.83 -7.34
C ASN A 104 15.14 4.97 -7.97
N PHE A 105 14.03 4.63 -8.64
CA PHE A 105 13.10 5.63 -9.15
C PHE A 105 12.13 6.00 -8.01
N PRO A 106 11.89 7.30 -7.78
CA PRO A 106 10.88 7.73 -6.83
C PRO A 106 9.48 7.45 -7.36
N LEU A 107 8.54 7.21 -6.45
CA LEU A 107 7.12 7.27 -6.76
C LEU A 107 6.60 8.62 -6.29
N TYR A 108 6.29 9.48 -7.26
CA TYR A 108 5.90 10.86 -6.98
C TYR A 108 4.45 10.95 -6.52
N ALA A 109 4.16 11.92 -5.68
CA ALA A 109 2.80 12.30 -5.32
C ALA A 109 2.42 13.62 -6.02
N GLN A 110 1.14 13.98 -5.99
CA GLN A 110 0.73 15.31 -6.46
C GLN A 110 1.28 16.40 -5.52
N ASP A 111 1.30 16.11 -4.22
CA ASP A 111 2.03 16.91 -3.25
C ASP A 111 3.43 16.31 -3.00
N PRO A 112 4.53 17.01 -3.34
CA PRO A 112 5.89 16.50 -3.17
C PRO A 112 6.26 16.05 -1.75
N GLN A 113 5.54 16.49 -0.71
CA GLN A 113 5.79 16.02 0.66
C GLN A 113 5.50 14.52 0.85
N TYR A 114 4.72 13.92 -0.05
CA TYR A 114 4.38 12.49 -0.04
C TYR A 114 5.13 11.69 -1.11
N ASP A 115 6.16 12.27 -1.73
CA ASP A 115 7.05 11.50 -2.62
C ASP A 115 7.68 10.34 -1.84
N MET A 116 7.73 9.17 -2.47
CA MET A 116 8.29 7.96 -1.87
C MET A 116 9.58 7.56 -2.55
N GLU A 117 10.47 6.99 -1.74
CA GLU A 117 11.75 6.42 -2.15
C GLU A 117 11.76 4.90 -1.91
N PRO A 118 11.04 4.10 -2.73
CA PRO A 118 10.79 2.68 -2.46
C PRO A 118 11.93 1.79 -2.96
N TRP A 119 13.13 1.99 -2.43
CA TRP A 119 14.31 1.16 -2.72
C TRP A 119 15.03 0.73 -1.46
N GLY A 120 15.99 -0.18 -1.61
CA GLY A 120 16.63 -0.84 -0.47
C GLY A 120 15.57 -1.55 0.37
N THR A 121 15.49 -1.20 1.65
CA THR A 121 14.48 -1.76 2.59
C THR A 121 13.53 -0.71 3.13
N ASN A 122 13.39 0.44 2.45
CA ASN A 122 12.43 1.48 2.83
C ASN A 122 11.01 0.97 2.59
N THR A 123 10.25 0.80 3.67
CA THR A 123 8.91 0.21 3.64
C THR A 123 7.81 1.28 3.66
N TYR A 124 6.84 1.15 2.75
CA TYR A 124 5.65 2.01 2.67
C TYR A 124 4.37 1.17 2.64
N PHE A 125 3.30 1.69 3.20
CA PHE A 125 2.01 1.01 3.30
C PHE A 125 0.95 1.78 2.54
N GLY A 126 0.10 1.09 1.79
CA GLY A 126 -1.00 1.69 1.06
C GLY A 126 -2.20 0.75 0.96
N THR A 127 -3.30 1.27 0.45
CA THR A 127 -4.49 0.46 0.16
C THR A 127 -4.24 -0.49 -1.02
N ALA A 128 -5.25 -1.24 -1.47
CA ALA A 128 -5.37 -1.92 -2.78
C ALA A 128 -6.58 -2.87 -2.73
N GLY A 129 -6.60 -3.88 -3.62
CA GLY A 129 -7.47 -5.05 -3.61
C GLY A 129 -8.73 -4.96 -4.48
N ALA A 130 -9.16 -3.75 -4.87
CA ALA A 130 -10.31 -3.55 -5.77
C ALA A 130 -11.55 -4.34 -5.35
N ALA A 131 -11.90 -4.28 -4.06
CA ALA A 131 -13.08 -4.91 -3.50
C ALA A 131 -14.36 -4.41 -4.20
N VAL A 132 -15.36 -5.28 -4.30
CA VAL A 132 -16.64 -4.97 -4.98
C VAL A 132 -17.77 -4.67 -3.99
N TYR A 133 -17.51 -4.86 -2.69
CA TYR A 133 -18.45 -4.58 -1.62
C TYR A 133 -17.85 -3.67 -0.56
N ILE A 134 -18.72 -2.88 0.08
CA ILE A 134 -18.46 -2.19 1.34
C ILE A 134 -19.10 -2.99 2.46
N ALA A 135 -18.31 -3.28 3.50
CA ALA A 135 -18.78 -3.78 4.78
C ALA A 135 -19.40 -2.60 5.55
N ASP A 136 -20.71 -2.43 5.42
CA ASP A 136 -21.41 -1.22 5.81
C ASP A 136 -21.64 -1.16 7.33
N TYR A 137 -21.21 -0.07 7.96
CA TYR A 137 -21.31 0.12 9.41
C TYR A 137 -22.76 0.25 9.89
N GLU A 138 -23.60 0.98 9.14
CA GLU A 138 -24.97 1.30 9.59
C GLU A 138 -25.89 0.09 9.55
N THR A 139 -25.78 -0.69 8.48
CA THR A 139 -26.64 -1.86 8.27
C THR A 139 -26.05 -3.15 8.83
N GLY A 140 -24.72 -3.23 8.98
CA GLY A 140 -24.03 -4.47 9.35
C GLY A 140 -24.02 -5.51 8.23
N GLU A 141 -24.35 -5.11 6.99
CA GLU A 141 -24.41 -5.97 5.81
C GLU A 141 -23.38 -5.53 4.76
N TYR A 142 -23.21 -6.35 3.73
CA TYR A 142 -22.39 -6.02 2.57
C TYR A 142 -23.27 -5.36 1.50
N ARG A 143 -22.83 -4.20 0.99
CA ARG A 143 -23.45 -3.54 -0.18
C ARG A 143 -22.43 -3.38 -1.29
N GLU A 144 -22.88 -3.32 -2.54
CA GLU A 144 -21.97 -3.00 -3.65
C GLU A 144 -21.30 -1.64 -3.43
N SER A 145 -20.01 -1.54 -3.77
CA SER A 145 -19.28 -0.28 -3.76
C SER A 145 -19.70 0.61 -4.92
N VAL A 146 -19.80 1.91 -4.69
CA VAL A 146 -20.19 2.91 -5.69
C VAL A 146 -19.10 3.97 -5.88
N SER A 147 -19.28 4.86 -6.85
CA SER A 147 -18.32 5.93 -7.18
C SER A 147 -18.02 6.85 -5.99
N GLN A 148 -19.02 7.11 -5.15
CA GLN A 148 -18.83 7.87 -3.91
C GLN A 148 -17.84 7.17 -2.98
N ASP A 149 -17.90 5.84 -2.87
CA ASP A 149 -17.03 5.08 -2.00
C ASP A 149 -15.57 5.13 -2.46
N ALA A 150 -15.33 5.03 -3.77
CA ALA A 150 -13.97 5.15 -4.33
C ALA A 150 -13.32 6.51 -3.98
N TYR A 151 -14.09 7.59 -4.07
CA TYR A 151 -13.65 8.94 -3.71
C TYR A 151 -13.46 9.11 -2.19
N ASP A 152 -14.42 8.64 -1.39
CA ASP A 152 -14.39 8.78 0.07
C ASP A 152 -13.25 7.99 0.71
N ILE A 153 -12.93 6.79 0.20
CA ILE A 153 -11.76 6.03 0.66
C ILE A 153 -10.47 6.82 0.39
N ALA A 154 -10.32 7.42 -0.80
CA ALA A 154 -9.16 8.24 -1.11
C ALA A 154 -9.04 9.43 -0.14
N ARG A 155 -10.16 10.11 0.18
CA ARG A 155 -10.21 11.19 1.18
C ARG A 155 -9.81 10.74 2.58
N ILE A 156 -10.25 9.56 3.01
CA ILE A 156 -9.86 9.00 4.30
C ILE A 156 -8.36 8.73 4.31
N VAL A 157 -7.85 8.05 3.29
CA VAL A 157 -6.42 7.74 3.13
C VAL A 157 -5.56 9.00 3.14
N ASP A 158 -6.02 10.09 2.53
CA ASP A 158 -5.34 11.38 2.53
C ASP A 158 -5.04 11.91 3.94
N LYS A 159 -5.89 11.60 4.92
CA LYS A 159 -5.72 11.98 6.34
C LYS A 159 -5.03 10.95 7.21
N MET A 160 -4.74 9.77 6.70
CA MET A 160 -4.05 8.73 7.48
C MET A 160 -2.55 8.98 7.49
N GLU A 161 -1.96 9.07 8.68
CA GLU A 161 -0.52 9.34 8.86
C GLU A 161 0.35 8.17 8.41
N HIS A 162 -0.12 6.93 8.63
CA HIS A 162 0.65 5.71 8.42
C HIS A 162 0.28 4.97 7.13
N LEU A 163 -0.59 5.57 6.29
CA LEU A 163 -0.81 5.15 4.91
C LEU A 163 -0.14 6.16 3.98
N HIS A 164 0.83 5.70 3.20
CA HIS A 164 1.74 6.56 2.46
C HIS A 164 1.33 6.72 0.98
N PHE A 165 0.56 5.79 0.43
CA PHE A 165 0.01 5.87 -0.92
C PHE A 165 -1.40 5.29 -1.00
N TYR A 166 -2.13 5.67 -2.05
CA TYR A 166 -3.43 5.12 -2.38
C TYR A 166 -3.30 4.21 -3.60
N GLN A 167 -3.78 2.99 -3.49
CA GLN A 167 -3.99 2.10 -4.63
C GLN A 167 -5.48 1.76 -4.68
N ARG A 168 -6.06 1.70 -5.88
CA ARG A 168 -7.50 1.44 -6.10
C ARG A 168 -8.05 0.40 -5.12
N ALA A 169 -8.83 0.90 -4.16
CA ALA A 169 -9.34 0.10 -3.05
C ALA A 169 -10.60 -0.68 -3.42
N VAL A 170 -11.47 -0.07 -4.22
CA VAL A 170 -12.78 -0.63 -4.61
C VAL A 170 -13.07 -0.42 -6.09
N VAL A 171 -13.99 -1.23 -6.63
CA VAL A 171 -14.55 -1.07 -7.97
C VAL A 171 -15.89 -0.33 -7.88
N PRO A 172 -16.08 0.82 -8.55
CA PRO A 172 -17.38 1.51 -8.62
C PRO A 172 -18.41 0.70 -9.41
N ARG A 173 -19.25 -0.09 -8.72
CA ARG A 173 -20.25 -0.99 -9.32
C ARG A 173 -21.46 -0.27 -9.92
N ASP A 174 -21.66 0.99 -9.57
CA ASP A 174 -22.65 1.88 -10.18
C ASP A 174 -22.28 2.34 -11.61
N ILE A 175 -21.07 2.01 -12.08
CA ILE A 175 -20.59 2.29 -13.45
C ILE A 175 -20.33 0.96 -14.17
N PRO A 176 -21.32 0.41 -14.91
CA PRO A 176 -21.17 -0.89 -15.58
C PRO A 176 -20.29 -0.83 -16.83
N GLU A 177 -20.17 0.33 -17.49
CA GLU A 177 -19.34 0.48 -18.68
C GLU A 177 -17.85 0.54 -18.30
N ALA A 178 -17.08 -0.44 -18.76
CA ALA A 178 -15.66 -0.59 -18.40
C ALA A 178 -14.81 0.66 -18.67
N SER A 179 -15.05 1.37 -19.79
CA SER A 179 -14.34 2.60 -20.13
C SER A 179 -14.60 3.71 -19.12
N ALA A 180 -15.88 3.98 -18.83
CA ALA A 180 -16.28 4.96 -17.85
C ALA A 180 -15.79 4.57 -16.45
N MET A 181 -15.83 3.29 -16.10
CA MET A 181 -15.40 2.78 -14.79
C MET A 181 -13.91 3.04 -14.57
N ASP A 182 -13.04 2.69 -15.52
CA ASP A 182 -11.60 2.90 -15.42
C ASP A 182 -11.26 4.39 -15.30
N ILE A 183 -11.85 5.21 -16.18
CA ILE A 183 -11.61 6.66 -16.23
C ILE A 183 -12.09 7.34 -14.95
N ASN A 184 -13.31 7.04 -14.49
CA ASN A 184 -13.84 7.58 -13.24
C ASN A 184 -13.03 7.10 -12.06
N THR A 185 -12.66 5.82 -11.99
CA THR A 185 -11.83 5.34 -10.87
C THR A 185 -10.51 6.09 -10.80
N CYS A 186 -9.84 6.32 -11.93
CA CYS A 186 -8.63 7.14 -11.97
C CYS A 186 -8.90 8.56 -11.47
N TYR A 187 -9.92 9.23 -12.02
CA TYR A 187 -10.27 10.61 -11.65
C TYR A 187 -10.61 10.78 -10.17
N LEU A 188 -11.46 9.90 -9.64
CA LEU A 188 -11.89 9.91 -8.24
C LEU A 188 -10.71 9.67 -7.30
N SER A 189 -9.79 8.78 -7.67
CA SER A 189 -8.58 8.51 -6.89
C SER A 189 -7.67 9.74 -6.82
N VAL A 190 -7.32 10.34 -7.97
CA VAL A 190 -6.43 11.50 -8.02
C VAL A 190 -7.10 12.78 -7.50
N SER A 191 -8.43 12.84 -7.44
CA SER A 191 -9.14 13.96 -6.83
C SER A 191 -9.29 13.80 -5.31
N GLY A 192 -9.32 12.56 -4.81
CA GLY A 192 -9.58 12.27 -3.40
C GLY A 192 -8.34 12.28 -2.51
N THR A 193 -7.13 12.23 -3.07
CA THR A 193 -5.88 12.33 -2.32
C THR A 193 -4.77 13.02 -3.10
N THR A 194 -3.86 13.68 -2.39
CA THR A 194 -2.65 14.27 -2.96
C THR A 194 -1.44 13.32 -2.91
N LYS A 195 -1.58 12.15 -2.27
CA LYS A 195 -0.55 11.08 -2.22
C LYS A 195 -0.38 10.38 -3.57
N HIS A 196 0.65 9.57 -3.72
CA HIS A 196 0.83 8.72 -4.92
C HIS A 196 -0.40 7.83 -5.11
N VAL A 197 -0.90 7.74 -6.34
CA VAL A 197 -2.05 6.90 -6.71
C VAL A 197 -1.59 5.72 -7.55
N GLY A 198 -2.16 4.55 -7.33
CA GLY A 198 -2.10 3.45 -8.28
C GLY A 198 -3.50 2.97 -8.67
N THR A 199 -3.68 2.63 -9.94
CA THR A 199 -4.94 2.12 -10.47
C THR A 199 -4.69 1.17 -11.65
N SER A 200 -5.74 0.53 -12.16
CA SER A 200 -5.66 -0.37 -13.31
C SER A 200 -6.68 -0.02 -14.38
N TRP A 201 -6.39 -0.45 -15.59
CA TRP A 201 -7.23 -0.27 -16.77
C TRP A 201 -7.37 -1.61 -17.48
N VAL A 202 -8.59 -1.91 -17.93
CA VAL A 202 -8.88 -3.18 -18.62
C VAL A 202 -8.66 -3.10 -20.13
N HIS A 203 -8.45 -1.90 -20.68
CA HIS A 203 -8.19 -1.70 -22.12
C HIS A 203 -7.24 -0.50 -22.36
N PRO A 204 -6.33 -0.57 -23.36
CA PRO A 204 -5.36 0.48 -23.66
C PRO A 204 -6.00 1.85 -23.91
N ASP A 205 -7.09 1.93 -24.69
CA ASP A 205 -7.79 3.18 -24.99
C ASP A 205 -8.29 3.92 -23.74
N HIS A 206 -8.65 3.17 -22.68
CA HIS A 206 -9.07 3.77 -21.40
C HIS A 206 -7.87 4.44 -20.71
N LEU A 207 -6.71 3.77 -20.72
CA LEU A 207 -5.47 4.31 -20.18
C LEU A 207 -4.98 5.51 -20.99
N GLU A 208 -5.09 5.48 -22.32
CA GLU A 208 -4.78 6.64 -23.18
C GLU A 208 -5.66 7.85 -22.85
N ALA A 209 -6.96 7.63 -22.61
CA ALA A 209 -7.88 8.68 -22.18
C ALA A 209 -7.52 9.23 -20.79
N SER A 210 -7.19 8.35 -19.83
CA SER A 210 -6.72 8.76 -18.51
C SER A 210 -5.38 9.49 -18.56
N LEU A 211 -4.44 9.11 -19.42
CA LEU A 211 -3.15 9.80 -19.57
C LEU A 211 -3.36 11.27 -20.00
N LYS A 212 -4.30 11.55 -20.91
CA LYS A 212 -4.64 12.95 -21.28
C LYS A 212 -5.09 13.77 -20.08
N MET A 213 -5.96 13.20 -19.24
CA MET A 213 -6.41 13.80 -17.99
C MET A 213 -5.24 13.99 -16.99
N LEU A 214 -4.38 12.99 -16.83
CA LEU A 214 -3.22 13.08 -15.93
C LEU A 214 -2.19 14.11 -16.39
N HIS A 215 -1.99 14.26 -17.71
CA HIS A 215 -1.16 15.33 -18.27
C HIS A 215 -1.73 16.70 -17.91
N GLU A 216 -3.05 16.89 -18.04
CA GLU A 216 -3.69 18.15 -17.67
C GLU A 216 -3.55 18.46 -16.18
N ILE A 217 -3.79 17.48 -15.31
CA ILE A 217 -3.63 17.62 -13.84
C ILE A 217 -2.17 17.95 -13.49
N ALA A 218 -1.21 17.33 -14.15
CA ALA A 218 0.21 17.65 -13.99
C ALA A 218 0.57 19.07 -14.49
N GLY A 219 -0.30 19.69 -15.29
CA GLY A 219 -0.07 20.97 -15.96
C GLY A 219 0.73 20.87 -17.26
N GLY A 220 0.68 19.71 -17.93
CA GLY A 220 1.30 19.39 -19.22
C GLY A 220 1.96 18.00 -19.24
N GLU A 221 2.12 17.41 -20.43
CA GLU A 221 2.78 16.11 -20.61
C GLU A 221 4.24 16.11 -20.12
N ASP A 222 5.01 17.17 -20.38
CA ASP A 222 6.40 17.27 -19.91
C ASP A 222 6.49 17.22 -18.38
N LYS A 223 5.53 17.84 -17.67
CA LYS A 223 5.47 17.82 -16.21
C LYS A 223 5.05 16.45 -15.68
N TRP A 224 4.08 15.81 -16.34
CA TRP A 224 3.70 14.43 -16.04
C TRP A 224 4.90 13.48 -16.18
N ARG A 225 5.64 13.56 -17.29
CA ARG A 225 6.81 12.69 -17.53
C ARG A 225 7.94 12.93 -16.54
N ALA A 226 8.10 14.18 -16.07
CA ALA A 226 9.07 14.50 -15.03
C ALA A 226 8.68 13.96 -13.65
N ARG A 227 7.38 13.95 -13.33
CA ARG A 227 6.85 13.54 -12.03
C ARG A 227 5.53 12.75 -12.15
N PRO A 228 5.56 11.50 -12.65
CA PRO A 228 4.35 10.70 -12.78
C PRO A 228 3.82 10.35 -11.38
N PHE A 229 2.68 10.92 -11.01
CA PHE A 229 2.06 10.73 -9.70
C PHE A 229 1.01 9.60 -9.66
N VAL A 230 0.86 8.87 -10.78
CA VAL A 230 0.05 7.67 -10.88
C VAL A 230 0.92 6.51 -11.37
N SER A 231 0.75 5.33 -10.77
CA SER A 231 1.30 4.06 -11.28
C SER A 231 0.21 3.15 -11.84
N GLN A 232 0.60 2.29 -12.77
CA GLN A 232 -0.29 1.32 -13.40
C GLN A 232 -0.14 -0.04 -12.76
N SER A 233 -1.20 -0.54 -12.14
CA SER A 233 -1.29 -1.92 -11.67
C SER A 233 -1.68 -2.84 -12.80
N ASN A 234 -0.76 -3.75 -13.16
CA ASN A 234 -0.88 -4.57 -14.33
C ASN A 234 -0.80 -6.06 -14.01
N CYS A 235 -1.92 -6.77 -14.13
CA CYS A 235 -1.95 -8.23 -14.14
C CYS A 235 -1.57 -8.76 -15.53
N PHE A 236 -0.36 -8.45 -16.00
CA PHE A 236 0.14 -8.79 -17.34
C PHE A 236 0.22 -10.31 -17.56
N VAL A 237 0.19 -11.07 -16.47
CA VAL A 237 0.08 -12.52 -16.45
C VAL A 237 -1.21 -12.99 -15.78
N VAL A 238 -1.77 -14.08 -16.29
CA VAL A 238 -2.79 -14.88 -15.63
C VAL A 238 -2.13 -16.20 -15.22
N PRO A 239 -1.84 -16.39 -13.93
CA PRO A 239 -1.26 -17.63 -13.44
C PRO A 239 -2.15 -18.85 -13.76
N PRO A 240 -1.56 -20.01 -14.12
CA PRO A 240 -0.12 -20.24 -14.23
C PRO A 240 0.47 -19.90 -15.61
N LEU A 241 1.50 -19.06 -15.63
CA LEU A 241 2.44 -18.88 -16.75
C LEU A 241 1.76 -18.59 -18.11
N LYS A 242 0.82 -17.65 -18.15
CA LYS A 242 0.18 -17.13 -19.37
C LYS A 242 0.16 -15.61 -19.38
N PHE A 243 0.41 -14.98 -20.52
CA PHE A 243 0.19 -13.55 -20.68
C PHE A 243 -1.31 -13.24 -20.76
N ALA A 244 -1.70 -12.10 -20.20
CA ALA A 244 -3.04 -11.55 -20.30
C ALA A 244 -3.05 -10.49 -21.42
N SER A 245 -3.68 -10.82 -22.55
CA SER A 245 -3.54 -10.03 -23.79
C SER A 245 -3.86 -8.55 -23.64
N ASP A 246 -4.98 -8.19 -23.00
CA ASP A 246 -5.36 -6.78 -22.86
C ASP A 246 -4.52 -6.05 -21.80
N ALA A 247 -4.12 -6.75 -20.73
CA ALA A 247 -3.22 -6.19 -19.74
C ALA A 247 -1.82 -5.92 -20.32
N CYS A 248 -1.30 -6.78 -21.20
CA CYS A 248 -0.07 -6.53 -21.94
C CYS A 248 -0.15 -5.29 -22.83
N LYS A 249 -1.29 -5.05 -23.50
CA LYS A 249 -1.48 -3.80 -24.28
C LYS A 249 -1.52 -2.57 -23.37
N CYS A 250 -2.20 -2.65 -22.22
CA CYS A 250 -2.17 -1.57 -21.22
C CYS A 250 -0.75 -1.33 -20.69
N LEU A 251 0.05 -2.39 -20.50
CA LEU A 251 1.45 -2.30 -20.08
C LEU A 251 2.27 -1.50 -21.09
N GLU A 252 2.13 -1.81 -22.38
CA GLU A 252 2.82 -1.08 -23.45
C GLU A 252 2.46 0.42 -23.44
N VAL A 253 1.16 0.75 -23.34
CA VAL A 253 0.70 2.15 -23.23
C VAL A 253 1.26 2.83 -21.99
N ALA A 254 1.29 2.16 -20.83
CA ALA A 254 1.85 2.71 -19.60
C ALA A 254 3.36 3.03 -19.74
N VAL A 255 4.13 2.10 -20.30
CA VAL A 255 5.57 2.26 -20.54
C VAL A 255 5.84 3.44 -21.48
N HIS A 256 5.09 3.56 -22.59
CA HIS A 256 5.21 4.69 -23.51
C HIS A 256 4.74 6.01 -22.90
N GLY A 257 3.70 5.97 -22.05
CA GLY A 257 3.18 7.10 -21.28
C GLY A 257 4.10 7.60 -20.17
N GLY A 258 5.20 6.89 -19.87
CA GLY A 258 6.12 7.25 -18.78
C GLY A 258 5.55 6.96 -17.39
N MET A 259 4.55 6.08 -17.30
CA MET A 259 3.92 5.67 -16.05
C MET A 259 4.70 4.50 -15.43
N PRO A 260 5.00 4.50 -14.11
CA PRO A 260 5.55 3.33 -13.45
C PRO A 260 4.57 2.15 -13.52
N VAL A 261 5.05 0.96 -13.87
CA VAL A 261 4.22 -0.23 -14.00
C VAL A 261 4.47 -1.19 -12.84
N LEU A 262 3.43 -1.48 -12.08
CA LEU A 262 3.40 -2.57 -11.13
C LEU A 262 3.09 -3.88 -11.85
N LEU A 263 4.11 -4.74 -11.97
CA LEU A 263 4.03 -6.06 -12.57
C LEU A 263 3.45 -7.05 -11.56
N LEU A 264 2.17 -7.39 -11.71
CA LEU A 264 1.45 -8.29 -10.80
C LEU A 264 1.40 -9.71 -11.33
N SER A 265 2.03 -10.63 -10.59
CA SER A 265 1.74 -12.06 -10.64
C SER A 265 0.93 -12.45 -9.41
N ALA A 266 -0.33 -12.87 -9.62
CA ALA A 266 -1.31 -13.13 -8.57
C ALA A 266 -1.66 -14.64 -8.48
N GLY A 267 -0.64 -15.49 -8.36
CA GLY A 267 -0.82 -16.94 -8.32
C GLY A 267 -1.28 -17.41 -6.95
N GLN A 268 -2.27 -18.30 -6.91
CA GLN A 268 -2.82 -18.83 -5.68
C GLN A 268 -2.29 -20.23 -5.40
N ALA A 269 -1.50 -20.38 -4.35
CA ALA A 269 -0.90 -21.62 -3.92
C ALA A 269 -1.98 -22.68 -3.67
N GLY A 270 -1.92 -23.75 -4.44
CA GLY A 270 -2.89 -24.86 -4.41
C GLY A 270 -4.03 -24.75 -5.41
N ALA A 271 -4.11 -23.66 -6.19
CA ALA A 271 -5.08 -23.49 -7.27
C ALA A 271 -4.40 -23.11 -8.59
N THR A 272 -3.90 -21.88 -8.72
CA THR A 272 -3.26 -21.36 -9.94
C THR A 272 -1.73 -21.25 -9.82
N ALA A 273 -1.18 -21.68 -8.69
CA ALA A 273 0.24 -21.92 -8.44
C ALA A 273 0.40 -23.23 -7.64
N PRO A 274 1.60 -23.85 -7.61
CA PRO A 274 1.84 -25.06 -6.83
C PRO A 274 1.40 -24.94 -5.36
N ALA A 275 0.84 -26.01 -4.80
CA ALA A 275 0.45 -26.04 -3.39
C ALA A 275 1.66 -25.93 -2.43
N ALA A 276 2.84 -26.36 -2.88
CA ALA A 276 4.07 -26.17 -2.12
C ALA A 276 4.46 -24.69 -2.13
N ILE A 277 4.57 -24.09 -0.94
CA ILE A 277 4.86 -22.66 -0.73
C ILE A 277 6.08 -22.17 -1.52
N ALA A 278 7.19 -22.92 -1.49
CA ALA A 278 8.37 -22.58 -2.27
C ALA A 278 8.12 -22.62 -3.78
N GLY A 279 7.29 -23.56 -4.26
CA GLY A 279 6.93 -23.68 -5.68
C GLY A 279 6.04 -22.55 -6.17
N ALA A 280 5.10 -22.07 -5.33
CA ALA A 280 4.34 -20.86 -5.62
C ALA A 280 5.28 -19.67 -5.80
N LEU A 281 6.15 -19.41 -4.81
CA LEU A 281 7.12 -18.31 -4.90
C LEU A 281 8.01 -18.40 -6.16
N VAL A 282 8.50 -19.59 -6.53
CA VAL A 282 9.25 -19.80 -7.79
C VAL A 282 8.45 -19.37 -9.02
N GLN A 283 7.18 -19.78 -9.12
CA GLN A 283 6.33 -19.41 -10.25
C GLN A 283 6.12 -17.90 -10.32
N GLN A 284 5.81 -17.25 -9.21
CA GLN A 284 5.57 -15.80 -9.17
C GLN A 284 6.84 -15.01 -9.53
N VAL A 285 8.01 -15.45 -9.04
CA VAL A 285 9.30 -14.85 -9.41
C VAL A 285 9.55 -15.01 -10.92
N ALA A 286 9.33 -16.19 -11.49
CA ALA A 286 9.49 -16.43 -12.92
C ALA A 286 8.58 -15.51 -13.75
N GLU A 287 7.29 -15.44 -13.41
CA GLU A 287 6.33 -14.59 -14.10
C GLU A 287 6.73 -13.11 -14.07
N CYS A 288 7.10 -12.58 -12.90
CA CYS A 288 7.52 -11.18 -12.79
C CYS A 288 8.87 -10.89 -13.46
N LEU A 289 9.81 -11.85 -13.52
CA LEU A 289 11.05 -11.68 -14.29
C LEU A 289 10.77 -11.61 -15.80
N ALA A 290 9.81 -12.38 -16.31
CA ALA A 290 9.37 -12.25 -17.70
C ALA A 290 8.68 -10.91 -17.97
N GLY A 291 7.86 -10.42 -17.05
CA GLY A 291 7.28 -9.06 -17.13
C GLY A 291 8.35 -7.98 -17.14
N LEU A 292 9.39 -8.12 -16.31
CA LEU A 292 10.51 -7.19 -16.27
C LEU A 292 11.31 -7.19 -17.58
N ALA A 293 11.55 -8.38 -18.15
CA ALA A 293 12.15 -8.51 -19.47
C ALA A 293 11.30 -7.86 -20.55
N TYR A 294 9.98 -8.00 -20.46
CA TYR A 294 9.05 -7.39 -21.40
C TYR A 294 9.10 -5.86 -21.36
N VAL A 295 8.98 -5.27 -20.17
CA VAL A 295 9.07 -3.81 -19.96
C VAL A 295 10.40 -3.26 -20.49
N ASN A 296 11.52 -3.92 -20.19
CA ASN A 296 12.84 -3.47 -20.65
C ASN A 296 13.10 -3.72 -22.14
N ALA A 297 12.39 -4.66 -22.76
CA ALA A 297 12.41 -4.83 -24.21
C ALA A 297 11.67 -3.70 -24.95
N ILE A 298 10.59 -3.18 -24.37
CA ILE A 298 9.87 -2.00 -24.87
C ILE A 298 10.72 -0.73 -24.69
N LYS A 299 11.19 -0.50 -23.47
CA LYS A 299 12.00 0.67 -23.12
C LYS A 299 12.99 0.31 -22.00
N PRO A 300 14.30 0.21 -22.31
CA PRO A 300 15.33 -0.08 -21.32
C PRO A 300 15.27 0.91 -20.13
N GLY A 301 15.32 0.38 -18.92
CA GLY A 301 15.30 1.18 -17.69
C GLY A 301 13.93 1.77 -17.33
N ALA A 302 12.84 1.40 -18.02
CA ALA A 302 11.50 1.87 -17.66
C ALA A 302 11.14 1.47 -16.22
N PRO A 303 10.53 2.37 -15.42
CA PRO A 303 10.17 2.08 -14.03
C PRO A 303 9.17 0.92 -13.92
N ALA A 304 9.62 -0.18 -13.32
CA ALA A 304 8.80 -1.37 -13.07
C ALA A 304 8.92 -1.78 -11.60
N ILE A 305 7.77 -2.00 -10.95
CA ILE A 305 7.68 -2.52 -9.59
C ILE A 305 7.50 -4.03 -9.68
N PHE A 306 8.36 -4.77 -9.00
CA PHE A 306 8.39 -6.23 -8.98
C PHE A 306 7.33 -6.76 -8.00
N GLY A 307 6.12 -7.01 -8.51
CA GLY A 307 4.93 -7.30 -7.70
C GLY A 307 4.61 -8.78 -7.56
N LEU A 308 5.01 -9.37 -6.43
CA LEU A 308 4.77 -10.78 -6.12
C LEU A 308 3.55 -10.92 -5.19
N TRP A 309 2.37 -11.22 -5.76
CA TRP A 309 1.14 -11.52 -5.02
C TRP A 309 0.95 -13.04 -4.95
N CYS A 310 1.84 -13.67 -4.21
CA CYS A 310 1.74 -15.10 -3.90
C CYS A 310 0.55 -15.32 -2.95
N PHE A 311 -0.64 -15.57 -3.50
CA PHE A 311 -1.85 -15.82 -2.70
C PHE A 311 -1.92 -17.26 -2.19
N VAL A 312 -2.81 -17.50 -1.23
CA VAL A 312 -3.04 -18.84 -0.65
C VAL A 312 -4.51 -19.25 -0.78
N SER A 313 -4.77 -20.51 -1.11
CA SER A 313 -6.09 -21.15 -0.95
C SER A 313 -6.17 -21.88 0.39
N ASP A 314 -7.30 -21.75 1.09
CA ASP A 314 -7.69 -22.75 2.07
C ASP A 314 -8.09 -24.02 1.32
N LEU A 315 -7.21 -25.03 1.31
CA LEU A 315 -7.39 -26.26 0.54
C LEU A 315 -8.62 -27.09 0.95
N ARG A 316 -9.24 -26.81 2.10
CA ARG A 316 -10.46 -27.51 2.57
C ARG A 316 -11.71 -26.93 1.91
N SER A 317 -11.72 -25.62 1.68
CA SER A 317 -12.88 -24.89 1.17
C SER A 317 -12.72 -24.41 -0.28
N GLY A 318 -11.50 -24.31 -0.77
CA GLY A 318 -11.14 -23.67 -2.03
C GLY A 318 -11.18 -22.15 -1.99
N ALA A 319 -11.56 -21.54 -0.86
CA ALA A 319 -11.59 -20.09 -0.70
C ALA A 319 -10.16 -19.52 -0.65
N MET A 320 -10.00 -18.27 -1.06
CA MET A 320 -8.75 -17.53 -0.82
C MET A 320 -8.59 -17.23 0.67
N SER A 321 -7.36 -17.32 1.18
CA SER A 321 -7.02 -17.01 2.56
C SER A 321 -5.86 -16.04 2.63
N GLY A 322 -6.17 -14.75 2.74
CA GLY A 322 -5.18 -13.69 2.84
C GLY A 322 -4.67 -13.47 4.27
N GLY A 323 -5.42 -13.91 5.28
CA GLY A 323 -5.04 -13.78 6.69
C GLY A 323 -4.12 -14.90 7.20
N SER A 324 -3.82 -15.90 6.36
CA SER A 324 -3.12 -17.12 6.76
C SER A 324 -1.63 -16.91 7.09
N PRO A 325 -1.04 -17.76 7.96
CA PRO A 325 0.40 -17.74 8.21
C PRO A 325 1.23 -18.05 6.95
N GLU A 326 0.72 -18.88 6.03
CA GLU A 326 1.36 -19.16 4.75
C GLU A 326 1.44 -17.91 3.86
N GLN A 327 0.38 -17.08 3.84
CA GLN A 327 0.38 -15.79 3.15
C GLN A 327 1.49 -14.88 3.70
N VAL A 328 1.67 -14.87 5.02
CA VAL A 328 2.70 -14.05 5.68
C VAL A 328 4.10 -14.47 5.25
N LEU A 329 4.38 -15.78 5.25
CA LEU A 329 5.67 -16.33 4.83
C LEU A 329 5.97 -16.03 3.36
N LEU A 330 4.98 -16.23 2.48
CA LEU A 330 5.12 -15.93 1.04
C LEU A 330 5.41 -14.46 0.77
N SER A 331 4.71 -13.56 1.46
CA SER A 331 4.86 -12.12 1.30
C SER A 331 6.21 -11.63 1.86
N ALA A 332 6.64 -12.17 3.00
CA ALA A 332 7.96 -11.87 3.57
C ALA A 332 9.11 -12.44 2.72
N ALA A 333 8.96 -13.65 2.16
CA ALA A 333 9.93 -14.22 1.24
C ALA A 333 9.99 -13.47 -0.10
N SER A 334 8.85 -12.97 -0.57
CA SER A 334 8.77 -12.07 -1.73
C SER A 334 9.60 -10.80 -1.53
N ALA A 335 9.61 -10.24 -0.31
CA ALA A 335 10.47 -9.11 0.04
C ALA A 335 11.96 -9.43 -0.13
N GLN A 336 12.39 -10.61 0.34
CA GLN A 336 13.77 -11.06 0.16
C GLN A 336 14.13 -11.26 -1.32
N MET A 337 13.21 -11.77 -2.15
CA MET A 337 13.46 -11.91 -3.59
C MET A 337 13.59 -10.54 -4.28
N ALA A 338 12.74 -9.57 -3.96
CA ALA A 338 12.86 -8.21 -4.50
C ALA A 338 14.21 -7.56 -4.11
N GLN A 339 14.62 -7.72 -2.85
CA GLN A 339 15.92 -7.26 -2.35
C GLN A 339 17.10 -7.96 -3.01
N PHE A 340 17.00 -9.28 -3.23
CA PHE A 340 18.02 -10.07 -3.94
C PHE A 340 18.27 -9.52 -5.35
N TYR A 341 17.21 -9.15 -6.07
CA TYR A 341 17.32 -8.51 -7.38
C TYR A 341 17.64 -7.02 -7.30
N ASN A 342 17.65 -6.40 -6.11
CA ASN A 342 17.78 -4.96 -5.86
C ASN A 342 16.71 -4.11 -6.60
N LEU A 343 15.51 -4.67 -6.75
CA LEU A 343 14.38 -4.04 -7.42
C LEU A 343 13.41 -3.46 -6.40
N THR A 344 12.70 -2.40 -6.77
CA THR A 344 11.53 -1.94 -6.02
C THR A 344 10.46 -3.04 -6.05
N GLY A 345 10.19 -3.63 -4.88
CA GLY A 345 9.23 -4.72 -4.74
C GLY A 345 7.84 -4.27 -4.28
N GLY A 346 6.83 -5.08 -4.60
CA GLY A 346 5.49 -4.97 -4.07
C GLY A 346 4.91 -6.32 -3.63
N THR A 347 4.14 -6.33 -2.54
CA THR A 347 3.33 -7.50 -2.15
C THR A 347 2.12 -7.07 -1.31
N SER A 348 1.16 -7.98 -1.12
CA SER A 348 0.04 -7.79 -0.21
C SER A 348 0.43 -8.04 1.25
N SER A 349 -0.09 -7.24 2.17
CA SER A 349 -0.12 -7.56 3.60
C SER A 349 -1.25 -6.75 4.21
N GLY A 350 -2.18 -7.38 4.94
CA GLY A 350 -3.35 -6.68 5.49
C GLY A 350 -4.70 -7.15 4.94
N ILE A 351 -4.71 -8.18 4.09
CA ILE A 351 -5.93 -8.88 3.72
C ILE A 351 -6.37 -9.72 4.91
N SER A 352 -7.62 -9.53 5.36
CA SER A 352 -8.23 -10.40 6.37
C SER A 352 -9.35 -11.24 5.79
N ASP A 353 -9.44 -12.47 6.28
CA ASP A 353 -10.53 -13.40 5.98
C ASP A 353 -11.77 -13.15 6.85
N ALA A 354 -11.63 -12.32 7.89
CA ALA A 354 -12.71 -11.79 8.72
C ALA A 354 -13.64 -10.89 7.88
N LYS A 355 -14.92 -10.86 8.25
CA LYS A 355 -15.96 -10.13 7.47
C LYS A 355 -16.06 -8.67 7.89
N TYR A 356 -15.67 -8.37 9.14
CA TYR A 356 -15.66 -7.04 9.71
C TYR A 356 -14.41 -6.87 10.58
N PRO A 357 -14.06 -5.63 10.95
CA PRO A 357 -13.01 -5.38 11.93
C PRO A 357 -13.37 -5.98 13.30
N ASP A 358 -12.87 -7.17 13.58
CA ASP A 358 -13.05 -7.92 14.82
C ASP A 358 -11.70 -8.44 15.35
N ALA A 359 -11.75 -9.36 16.33
CA ALA A 359 -10.55 -9.97 16.89
C ALA A 359 -9.76 -10.80 15.86
N GLN A 360 -10.44 -11.45 14.91
CA GLN A 360 -9.79 -12.18 13.83
C GLN A 360 -9.05 -11.22 12.91
N SER A 361 -9.71 -10.15 12.45
CA SER A 361 -9.12 -9.12 11.59
C SER A 361 -7.87 -8.50 12.24
N GLY A 362 -7.98 -8.09 13.52
CA GLY A 362 -6.84 -7.54 14.24
C GLY A 362 -5.65 -8.51 14.37
N SER A 363 -5.92 -9.79 14.65
CA SER A 363 -4.88 -10.81 14.76
C SER A 363 -4.19 -11.10 13.42
N GLU A 364 -4.98 -11.35 12.36
CA GLU A 364 -4.46 -11.67 11.04
C GLU A 364 -3.62 -10.53 10.47
N LYS A 365 -4.15 -9.30 10.50
CA LYS A 365 -3.45 -8.12 9.99
C LYS A 365 -2.23 -7.76 10.83
N GLY A 366 -2.32 -7.83 12.16
CA GLY A 366 -1.20 -7.58 13.06
C GLY A 366 0.00 -8.48 12.79
N ILE A 367 -0.24 -9.80 12.64
CA ILE A 367 0.82 -10.77 12.32
C ILE A 367 1.39 -10.52 10.91
N ASN A 368 0.50 -10.34 9.93
CA ASN A 368 0.88 -10.07 8.54
C ASN A 368 1.81 -8.85 8.44
N HIS A 369 1.36 -7.69 8.94
CA HIS A 369 2.11 -6.46 8.85
C HIS A 369 3.43 -6.53 9.62
N ALA A 370 3.43 -7.13 10.82
CA ALA A 370 4.65 -7.23 11.62
C ALA A 370 5.74 -8.00 10.86
N LEU A 371 5.42 -9.17 10.30
CA LEU A 371 6.44 -9.99 9.64
C LEU A 371 6.80 -9.45 8.25
N VAL A 372 5.83 -9.06 7.42
CA VAL A 372 6.12 -8.53 6.07
C VAL A 372 6.80 -7.16 6.14
N GLY A 373 6.35 -6.28 7.04
CA GLY A 373 6.98 -4.99 7.29
C GLY A 373 8.43 -5.13 7.76
N ASN A 374 8.71 -6.01 8.72
CA ASN A 374 10.08 -6.27 9.18
C ASN A 374 10.94 -7.02 8.16
N ALA A 375 10.33 -7.73 7.20
CA ALA A 375 11.03 -8.31 6.05
C ALA A 375 11.51 -7.25 5.05
N GLY A 376 10.96 -6.04 5.09
CA GLY A 376 11.40 -4.90 4.29
C GLY A 376 10.95 -4.93 2.84
N MET A 377 9.69 -5.32 2.61
CA MET A 377 9.08 -5.07 1.30
C MET A 377 8.92 -3.55 1.09
N ASN A 378 9.25 -3.04 -0.10
CA ASN A 378 9.19 -1.60 -0.34
C ASN A 378 7.77 -1.06 -0.34
N LEU A 379 6.86 -1.71 -1.08
CA LEU A 379 5.47 -1.30 -1.20
C LEU A 379 4.56 -2.42 -0.68
N ILE A 380 3.89 -2.15 0.42
CA ILE A 380 2.94 -3.07 1.06
C ILE A 380 1.53 -2.61 0.72
N TYR A 381 0.82 -3.46 -0.01
CA TYR A 381 -0.52 -3.23 -0.53
C TYR A 381 -1.58 -3.95 0.30
N GLU A 382 -2.85 -3.59 0.05
CA GLU A 382 -4.01 -4.07 0.83
C GLU A 382 -3.85 -3.80 2.32
N ALA A 383 -3.05 -2.80 2.69
CA ALA A 383 -2.62 -2.60 4.06
C ALA A 383 -3.73 -2.11 4.99
N ALA A 384 -4.78 -1.52 4.41
CA ALA A 384 -5.88 -0.95 5.15
C ALA A 384 -7.23 -1.23 4.51
N GLY A 385 -8.24 -1.41 5.36
CA GLY A 385 -9.66 -1.50 5.01
C GLY A 385 -10.11 -2.85 4.46
N MET A 386 -9.20 -3.73 4.05
CA MET A 386 -9.51 -4.96 3.32
C MET A 386 -10.01 -6.11 4.20
N HIS A 387 -11.15 -6.71 3.83
CA HIS A 387 -11.85 -7.78 4.56
C HIS A 387 -12.50 -8.78 3.59
N GLY A 388 -13.01 -9.89 4.13
CA GLY A 388 -13.73 -10.90 3.38
C GLY A 388 -12.91 -11.49 2.23
N SER A 389 -11.59 -11.64 2.44
CA SER A 389 -10.68 -12.21 1.44
C SER A 389 -10.77 -11.47 0.09
N LEU A 390 -10.48 -10.16 0.09
CA LEU A 390 -10.55 -9.21 -1.04
C LEU A 390 -11.95 -8.79 -1.52
N LEU A 391 -13.03 -9.32 -0.95
CA LEU A 391 -14.38 -8.97 -1.42
C LEU A 391 -14.97 -7.74 -0.73
N GLY A 392 -14.57 -7.46 0.52
CA GLY A 392 -15.15 -6.39 1.34
C GLY A 392 -14.15 -5.31 1.72
N TYR A 393 -14.61 -4.07 1.74
CA TYR A 393 -13.86 -2.92 2.22
C TYR A 393 -14.58 -2.22 3.37
N SER A 394 -13.88 -1.85 4.44
CA SER A 394 -14.44 -1.16 5.61
C SER A 394 -13.74 0.16 5.84
N TYR A 395 -14.49 1.24 5.99
CA TYR A 395 -13.95 2.58 6.28
C TYR A 395 -13.35 2.66 7.67
N GLU A 396 -14.05 2.09 8.64
CA GLU A 396 -13.59 1.96 10.02
C GLU A 396 -12.33 1.10 10.09
N GLY A 397 -12.26 0.06 9.24
CA GLY A 397 -11.06 -0.75 9.04
C GLY A 397 -9.85 0.10 8.67
N ILE A 398 -9.99 1.12 7.82
CA ILE A 398 -8.87 2.03 7.47
C ILE A 398 -8.31 2.73 8.72
N ILE A 399 -9.21 3.25 9.57
CA ILE A 399 -8.81 3.98 10.78
C ILE A 399 -8.11 3.04 11.77
N LEU A 400 -8.62 1.82 11.95
CA LEU A 400 -8.03 0.78 12.79
C LEU A 400 -6.66 0.32 12.27
N ASP A 401 -6.58 0.09 10.96
CA ASP A 401 -5.36 -0.37 10.32
C ASP A 401 -4.27 0.71 10.36
N ASN A 402 -4.62 2.00 10.33
CA ASN A 402 -3.64 3.09 10.51
C ASN A 402 -2.89 2.97 11.86
N ASP A 403 -3.59 2.71 12.97
CA ASP A 403 -2.95 2.50 14.29
C ASP A 403 -2.08 1.23 14.33
N THR A 404 -2.56 0.15 13.70
CA THR A 404 -1.81 -1.11 13.56
C THR A 404 -0.52 -0.90 12.77
N ILE A 405 -0.60 -0.22 11.62
CA ILE A 405 0.55 0.07 10.76
C ILE A 405 1.55 0.97 11.49
N GLY A 406 1.10 2.01 12.20
CA GLY A 406 1.98 2.82 13.05
C GLY A 406 2.74 1.96 14.06
N SER A 407 2.04 1.05 14.73
CA SER A 407 2.64 0.12 15.70
C SER A 407 3.68 -0.79 15.03
N VAL A 408 3.41 -1.27 13.82
CA VAL A 408 4.34 -2.08 13.03
C VAL A 408 5.57 -1.27 12.62
N GLN A 409 5.40 -0.03 12.15
CA GLN A 409 6.53 0.85 11.86
C GLN A 409 7.40 1.08 13.09
N ARG A 410 6.81 1.11 14.30
CA ARG A 410 7.58 1.19 15.55
C ARG A 410 8.38 -0.08 15.80
N THR A 411 7.88 -1.26 15.41
CA THR A 411 8.67 -2.50 15.46
C THR A 411 9.84 -2.47 14.47
N ILE A 412 9.63 -1.91 13.26
CA ILE A 412 10.67 -1.74 12.24
C ILE A 412 11.80 -0.84 12.75
N LYS A 413 11.48 0.27 13.45
CA LYS A 413 12.48 1.13 14.11
C LYS A 413 13.44 0.35 15.01
N GLY A 414 12.94 -0.71 15.67
CA GLY A 414 13.71 -1.50 16.64
C GLY A 414 14.03 -0.72 17.91
N ILE A 415 15.16 -1.04 18.54
CA ILE A 415 15.64 -0.38 19.75
C ILE A 415 16.90 0.40 19.38
N GLU A 416 16.90 1.70 19.66
CA GLU A 416 18.09 2.53 19.55
C GLU A 416 18.99 2.30 20.77
N VAL A 417 20.25 1.93 20.54
CA VAL A 417 21.24 1.65 21.59
C VAL A 417 22.38 2.65 21.47
N THR A 418 22.39 3.64 22.35
CA THR A 418 23.42 4.68 22.50
C THR A 418 23.74 4.88 23.98
N ASP A 419 24.85 5.53 24.30
CA ASP A 419 25.20 5.85 25.69
C ASP A 419 24.08 6.63 26.41
N GLU A 420 23.35 7.47 25.68
CA GLU A 420 22.20 8.21 26.20
C GLU A 420 20.98 7.31 26.43
N SER A 421 20.63 6.44 25.46
CA SER A 421 19.44 5.59 25.55
C SER A 421 19.58 4.45 26.56
N LEU A 422 20.82 4.12 26.97
CA LEU A 422 21.09 3.21 28.08
C LEU A 422 20.69 3.81 29.45
N SER A 423 20.50 5.13 29.55
CA SER A 423 19.90 5.81 30.71
C SER A 423 20.59 5.58 32.06
N ILE A 424 21.86 5.17 32.10
CA ILE A 424 22.55 4.78 33.35
C ILE A 424 22.58 5.89 34.39
N GLU A 425 22.84 7.14 33.99
CA GLU A 425 22.85 8.28 34.92
C GLU A 425 21.45 8.68 35.38
N THR A 426 20.44 8.55 34.50
CA THR A 426 19.04 8.70 34.91
C THR A 426 18.66 7.64 35.96
N MET A 427 19.08 6.39 35.78
CA MET A 427 18.88 5.32 36.77
C MET A 427 19.56 5.66 38.09
N ARG A 428 20.82 6.09 38.05
CA ARG A 428 21.57 6.52 39.24
C ARG A 428 20.83 7.61 40.00
N ALA A 429 20.40 8.66 39.30
CA ALA A 429 19.73 9.81 39.89
C ALA A 429 18.36 9.47 40.52
N GLN A 430 17.59 8.57 39.92
CA GLN A 430 16.28 8.20 40.46
C GLN A 430 16.35 7.13 41.57
N CYS A 431 17.35 6.22 41.52
CA CYS A 431 17.47 5.10 42.46
C CYS A 431 18.32 5.42 43.70
N ILE A 432 19.36 6.26 43.58
CA ILE A 432 20.27 6.58 44.69
C ILE A 432 19.85 7.93 45.29
N GLY A 433 19.00 7.89 46.32
CA GLY A 433 18.51 9.10 47.00
C GLY A 433 17.44 9.89 46.22
N GLY A 434 16.98 9.36 45.08
CA GLY A 434 15.91 9.93 44.27
C GLY A 434 14.51 9.44 44.66
N PRO A 435 13.47 9.82 43.89
CA PRO A 435 12.08 9.50 44.17
C PRO A 435 11.70 8.01 43.97
N GLY A 436 12.62 7.18 43.46
CA GLY A 436 12.37 5.74 43.23
C GLY A 436 11.46 5.44 42.03
N HIS A 437 11.20 6.42 41.16
CA HIS A 437 10.43 6.25 39.92
C HIS A 437 10.87 7.25 38.85
N TYR A 438 10.53 7.01 37.58
CA TYR A 438 10.98 7.84 36.45
C TYR A 438 9.93 8.84 35.91
N LEU A 439 8.71 8.84 36.44
CA LEU A 439 7.58 9.63 35.87
C LEU A 439 7.85 11.13 35.72
N GLY A 440 8.66 11.70 36.62
CA GLY A 440 9.05 13.12 36.60
C GLY A 440 10.46 13.38 36.06
N ALA A 441 11.17 12.35 35.60
CA ALA A 441 12.52 12.50 35.09
C ALA A 441 12.51 13.26 33.75
N GLU A 442 13.45 14.19 33.58
CA GLU A 442 13.57 14.99 32.36
C GLU A 442 13.71 14.12 31.11
N GLN A 443 14.55 13.06 31.20
CA GLN A 443 14.71 12.12 30.10
C GLN A 443 13.38 11.44 29.72
N THR A 444 12.55 11.05 30.68
CA THR A 444 11.24 10.44 30.40
C THR A 444 10.31 11.42 29.66
N LEU A 445 10.31 12.69 30.07
CA LEU A 445 9.51 13.73 29.41
C LEU A 445 10.01 14.07 28.00
N ARG A 446 11.30 13.91 27.73
CA ARG A 446 11.88 14.07 26.39
C ARG A 446 11.53 12.88 25.49
N ILE A 447 11.79 11.66 25.98
CA ILE A 447 11.68 10.42 25.21
C ILE A 447 10.22 10.03 24.92
N MET A 448 9.25 10.45 25.76
CA MET A 448 7.84 10.14 25.54
C MET A 448 7.31 10.55 24.17
N GLN A 449 7.90 11.56 23.52
CA GLN A 449 7.47 12.03 22.19
C GLN A 449 8.28 11.41 21.03
N SER A 450 9.50 10.92 21.29
CA SER A 450 10.40 10.43 20.23
C SER A 450 10.53 8.91 20.14
N GLU A 451 10.30 8.19 21.25
CA GLU A 451 10.40 6.72 21.28
C GLU A 451 9.07 6.02 21.42
N TYR A 452 8.08 6.65 22.02
CA TYR A 452 6.79 6.01 22.29
C TYR A 452 5.77 6.42 21.22
N LEU A 453 5.14 5.42 20.62
CA LEU A 453 3.99 5.64 19.75
C LEU A 453 2.70 5.52 20.56
N TYR A 454 1.82 6.50 20.36
CA TYR A 454 0.48 6.52 20.94
C TYR A 454 -0.55 6.29 19.84
N PRO A 455 -1.46 5.31 20.01
CA PRO A 455 -2.51 5.06 19.05
C PRO A 455 -3.47 6.26 18.99
N ALA A 456 -4.00 6.56 17.81
CA ALA A 456 -4.98 7.62 17.63
C ALA A 456 -6.36 7.22 18.17
N ILE A 457 -6.72 5.94 18.07
CA ILE A 457 -8.03 5.41 18.49
C ILE A 457 -7.95 4.25 19.50
N GLY A 458 -6.82 3.54 19.58
CA GLY A 458 -6.61 2.49 20.57
C GLY A 458 -6.70 2.98 22.02
N ASP A 459 -7.52 2.33 22.84
CA ASP A 459 -7.73 2.71 24.24
C ASP A 459 -6.62 2.13 25.15
N ARG A 460 -6.02 2.99 25.99
CA ARG A 460 -5.04 2.63 27.03
C ARG A 460 -5.47 3.13 28.42
N LEU A 461 -6.75 3.45 28.62
CA LEU A 461 -7.30 3.89 29.89
C LEU A 461 -7.31 2.74 30.90
N SER A 462 -7.29 3.08 32.19
CA SER A 462 -7.60 2.07 33.21
C SER A 462 -9.04 1.59 33.08
N SER A 463 -9.34 0.36 33.51
CA SER A 463 -10.70 -0.19 33.43
C SER A 463 -11.75 0.66 34.15
N LYS A 464 -11.33 1.39 35.19
CA LYS A 464 -12.19 2.34 35.90
C LYS A 464 -12.51 3.56 35.04
N GLU A 465 -11.49 4.20 34.46
CA GLU A 465 -11.66 5.38 33.59
C GLU A 465 -12.45 5.02 32.34
N TRP A 466 -12.15 3.88 31.68
CA TRP A 466 -12.90 3.37 30.53
C TRP A 466 -14.39 3.19 30.85
N LYS A 467 -14.72 2.68 32.05
CA LYS A 467 -16.10 2.57 32.53
C LYS A 467 -16.74 3.94 32.78
N GLU A 468 -15.99 4.89 33.32
CA GLU A 468 -16.46 6.27 33.60
C GLU A 468 -16.77 7.04 32.31
N VAL A 469 -16.05 6.78 31.22
CA VAL A 469 -16.31 7.38 29.89
C VAL A 469 -17.32 6.59 29.04
N GLY A 470 -18.05 5.64 29.65
CA GLY A 470 -19.17 4.96 29.00
C GLY A 470 -18.81 3.73 28.17
N LYS A 471 -17.62 3.15 28.38
CA LYS A 471 -17.18 1.90 27.74
C LYS A 471 -17.19 1.94 26.20
N PRO A 472 -16.53 2.94 25.58
CA PRO A 472 -16.55 3.08 24.12
C PRO A 472 -16.03 1.80 23.44
N ALA A 473 -16.78 1.31 22.45
CA ALA A 473 -16.33 0.24 21.57
C ALA A 473 -15.43 0.83 20.47
N ILE A 474 -14.31 0.18 20.19
CA ILE A 474 -13.30 0.73 19.28
C ILE A 474 -13.84 0.95 17.85
N TYR A 475 -14.75 0.08 17.39
CA TYR A 475 -15.39 0.21 16.08
C TYR A 475 -16.25 1.48 15.97
N ASP A 476 -16.98 1.84 17.03
CA ASP A 476 -17.78 3.07 17.07
C ASP A 476 -16.91 4.33 17.14
N VAL A 477 -15.75 4.24 17.81
CA VAL A 477 -14.75 5.31 17.84
C VAL A 477 -14.17 5.53 16.43
N ALA A 478 -13.85 4.45 15.73
CA ALA A 478 -13.39 4.50 14.34
C ALA A 478 -14.45 5.10 13.41
N HIS A 479 -15.73 4.70 13.54
CA HIS A 479 -16.82 5.26 12.73
C HIS A 479 -17.00 6.77 12.93
N LYS A 480 -16.91 7.25 14.18
CA LYS A 480 -16.93 8.70 14.45
C LYS A 480 -15.79 9.42 13.74
N LYS A 481 -14.61 8.82 13.66
CA LYS A 481 -13.47 9.40 12.93
C LYS A 481 -13.68 9.40 11.42
N VAL A 482 -14.27 8.34 10.86
CA VAL A 482 -14.69 8.29 9.44
C VAL A 482 -15.62 9.47 9.14
N ARG A 483 -16.68 9.64 9.95
CA ARG A 483 -17.63 10.76 9.79
C ARG A 483 -16.95 12.12 9.88
N GLU A 484 -16.11 12.31 10.90
CA GLU A 484 -15.35 13.56 11.08
C GLU A 484 -14.53 13.91 9.81
N ILE A 485 -13.86 12.93 9.20
CA ILE A 485 -13.08 13.16 7.98
C ILE A 485 -14.00 13.46 6.79
N LEU A 486 -15.02 12.64 6.55
CA LEU A 486 -15.90 12.79 5.39
C LEU A 486 -16.79 14.05 5.47
N ASP A 487 -17.05 14.57 6.66
CA ASP A 487 -17.79 15.81 6.83
C ASP A 487 -16.91 17.06 6.62
N ASN A 488 -15.59 16.97 6.82
CA ASN A 488 -14.70 18.15 6.88
C ASN A 488 -13.57 18.20 5.84
N HIS A 489 -13.13 17.07 5.29
CA HIS A 489 -11.97 17.02 4.39
C HIS A 489 -12.37 16.86 2.93
N TYR A 490 -12.14 17.89 2.12
CA TYR A 490 -12.36 17.88 0.67
C TYR A 490 -11.11 18.46 0.00
N PRO A 491 -10.23 17.62 -0.59
CA PRO A 491 -9.07 18.10 -1.32
C PRO A 491 -9.47 19.08 -2.44
N ASP A 492 -8.72 20.16 -2.60
CA ASP A 492 -9.00 21.27 -3.50
C ASP A 492 -7.92 21.48 -4.58
N HIS A 493 -6.96 20.56 -4.69
CA HIS A 493 -5.85 20.63 -5.65
C HIS A 493 -6.31 20.51 -7.12
N ILE A 494 -7.49 19.93 -7.37
CA ILE A 494 -8.18 20.00 -8.66
C ILE A 494 -9.14 21.20 -8.64
N SER A 495 -8.73 22.30 -9.29
CA SER A 495 -9.55 23.52 -9.38
C SER A 495 -10.88 23.29 -10.11
N GLU A 496 -11.88 24.13 -9.84
CA GLU A 496 -13.17 24.10 -10.55
C GLU A 496 -13.01 24.23 -12.07
N SER A 497 -12.13 25.13 -12.52
CA SER A 497 -11.87 25.31 -13.96
C SER A 497 -11.27 24.06 -14.62
N MET A 498 -10.42 23.32 -13.89
CA MET A 498 -9.81 22.09 -14.37
C MET A 498 -10.83 20.94 -14.38
N ASP A 499 -11.62 20.77 -13.31
CA ASP A 499 -12.72 19.80 -13.27
C ASP A 499 -13.71 20.02 -14.41
N ALA A 500 -14.13 21.27 -14.65
CA ALA A 500 -15.03 21.63 -15.75
C ALA A 500 -14.42 21.31 -17.13
N ASN A 501 -13.12 21.57 -17.32
CA ASN A 501 -12.45 21.23 -18.57
C ASN A 501 -12.34 19.72 -18.78
N ILE A 502 -11.93 18.95 -17.77
CA ILE A 502 -11.87 17.48 -17.80
C ILE A 502 -13.23 16.88 -18.16
N ARG A 503 -14.30 17.38 -17.52
CA ARG A 503 -15.69 16.95 -17.78
C ARG A 503 -16.19 17.30 -19.18
N SER A 504 -15.57 18.26 -19.87
CA SER A 504 -15.97 18.61 -21.24
C SER A 504 -15.59 17.54 -22.26
N TYR A 505 -14.61 16.68 -21.96
CA TYR A 505 -14.12 15.63 -22.85
C TYR A 505 -14.11 14.22 -22.25
N LEU A 506 -14.37 14.06 -20.94
CA LEU A 506 -14.54 12.76 -20.27
C LEU A 506 -15.87 12.69 -19.49
N ASP A 507 -16.51 11.52 -19.54
CA ASP A 507 -17.75 11.22 -18.81
C ASP A 507 -17.46 10.96 -17.32
N ILE A 508 -17.14 12.02 -16.56
CA ILE A 508 -17.00 11.94 -15.10
C ILE A 508 -18.38 11.99 -14.45
N ARG A 509 -18.78 10.89 -13.82
CA ARG A 509 -20.15 10.64 -13.36
C ARG A 509 -20.43 11.07 -11.94
N LEU A 510 -19.43 11.10 -11.06
CA LEU A 510 -19.64 11.64 -9.71
C LEU A 510 -19.84 13.16 -9.84
N PRO A 511 -20.99 13.72 -9.38
CA PRO A 511 -21.24 15.15 -9.49
C PRO A 511 -20.24 15.96 -8.68
N ARG A 512 -19.79 17.11 -9.21
CA ARG A 512 -18.79 17.96 -8.56
C ARG A 512 -19.23 18.45 -7.18
N GLU A 513 -20.53 18.64 -6.96
CA GLU A 513 -21.10 19.07 -5.68
C GLU A 513 -20.83 18.06 -4.55
N LYS A 514 -20.62 16.78 -4.89
CA LYS A 514 -20.22 15.75 -3.92
C LYS A 514 -18.72 15.74 -3.62
N MET A 515 -17.94 16.50 -4.37
CA MET A 515 -16.47 16.54 -4.31
C MET A 515 -15.94 17.88 -3.78
N VAL A 516 -16.82 18.79 -3.38
CA VAL A 516 -16.46 20.09 -2.80
C VAL A 516 -17.12 20.24 -1.43
N ASN A 517 -16.52 21.05 -0.57
CA ASN A 517 -17.07 21.29 0.75
C ASN A 517 -18.49 21.91 0.63
N PRO A 518 -19.54 21.28 1.20
CA PRO A 518 -20.91 21.79 1.10
C PRO A 518 -21.08 23.21 1.62
N ASN A 519 -20.24 23.63 2.57
CA ASN A 519 -20.27 24.99 3.13
C ASN A 519 -19.78 26.07 2.15
N LEU A 520 -19.09 25.69 1.07
CA LEU A 520 -18.62 26.60 0.01
C LEU A 520 -19.61 26.70 -1.16
N ILE A 521 -20.63 25.83 -1.24
CA ILE A 521 -21.64 25.85 -2.32
C ILE A 521 -22.74 26.89 -2.02
N ILE A 522 -22.90 27.27 -0.75
CA ILE A 522 -24.00 28.14 -0.26
C ILE A 522 -23.53 29.61 -0.07
N ALA A 523 -22.24 29.90 -0.28
CA ALA A 523 -21.66 31.24 -0.24
C ALA A 523 -21.49 31.80 -1.65
#